data_AF-A0A7K2XMQ7-F1
#
_entry.id   AF-A0A7K2XMQ7-F1
#
_cell.length_a   1.000
_cell.length_b   1.000
_cell.length_c   1.000
_cell.angle_alpha   90.00
_cell.angle_beta   90.00
_cell.angle_gamma   90.00
#
_symmetry.space_group_name_H-M   'P 1'
#
loop_
_entity.id
_entity.type
_entity.pdbx_description
1 polymer ?
#
loop_
_entity_poly.entity_id
_entity_poly.type
_entity_poly.pdbx_seq_one_letter_code
_entity_poly.pdbx_strand_id
1 'polypeptide(L)'
;MPRRPIHVTGAAEAPLRAALRALRTELAVPEEFPPAVLAEAEAAAKAPRLPAHDATDLPFFTVDPPTSTDLDQAVHLARRADGGYRVHYAIADVAAFVAPGSALDAEAHRRVLTLYFPDGKVPLHPAVLSEGAASLLPGEPRPAVLWRIDLDAEGRRVATDVRRALVRSRAKLDYAGVQRQIDSGTAEEPVALLREIGRLRENIEIERGGISLDVPEQEIVERDHGYDLVYRAPLPSESWNAQISLLTGMAAADLMTAAGTGILRT
;
A
#
# COMPACT_ATOMS: atom_id res chain seq x y z
N MET A 1 15.09 -10.78 5.17
CA MET A 1 16.07 -9.80 4.61
C MET A 1 15.29 -8.63 4.04
N PRO A 2 15.62 -7.37 4.37
CA PRO A 2 15.03 -6.22 3.68
C PRO A 2 15.36 -6.34 2.19
N ARG A 3 14.33 -6.41 1.35
CA ARG A 3 14.50 -6.43 -0.11
C ARG A 3 14.84 -5.02 -0.54
N ARG A 4 15.91 -4.87 -1.34
CA ARG A 4 16.36 -3.57 -1.84
C ARG A 4 15.50 -3.19 -3.05
N PRO A 5 14.68 -2.14 -2.98
CA PRO A 5 14.08 -1.59 -4.19
C PRO A 5 15.22 -1.01 -5.03
N ILE A 6 15.26 -1.40 -6.30
CA ILE A 6 16.19 -0.91 -7.31
C ILE A 6 15.32 -0.39 -8.46
N HIS A 7 15.63 0.77 -9.01
CA HIS A 7 14.92 1.37 -10.16
C HIS A 7 15.91 1.76 -11.26
N VAL A 8 15.57 1.60 -12.54
CA VAL A 8 16.40 1.97 -13.71
C VAL A 8 15.68 3.02 -14.54
N THR A 9 16.30 4.19 -14.65
CA THR A 9 15.89 5.26 -15.59
C THR A 9 16.66 5.09 -16.91
N GLY A 10 16.02 5.27 -18.09
CA GLY A 10 16.70 5.09 -19.39
C GLY A 10 15.89 4.49 -20.56
N ALA A 11 16.41 4.54 -21.79
CA ALA A 11 15.73 4.08 -23.02
C ALA A 11 15.60 2.54 -23.12
N ALA A 12 14.57 2.05 -23.83
CA ALA A 12 14.17 0.63 -23.87
C ALA A 12 15.21 -0.34 -24.47
N GLU A 13 16.16 0.15 -25.28
CA GLU A 13 17.15 -0.65 -26.02
C GLU A 13 18.53 -0.72 -25.33
N ALA A 14 18.68 -0.16 -24.13
CA ALA A 14 19.95 -0.17 -23.43
C ALA A 14 20.39 -1.60 -23.03
N PRO A 15 21.69 -1.95 -23.08
CA PRO A 15 22.20 -3.31 -22.79
C PRO A 15 21.71 -3.91 -21.47
N LEU A 16 21.49 -3.07 -20.44
CA LEU A 16 20.96 -3.50 -19.15
C LEU A 16 19.52 -4.03 -19.24
N ARG A 17 18.63 -3.34 -19.98
CA ARG A 17 17.23 -3.78 -20.15
C ARG A 17 17.12 -5.09 -20.92
N ALA A 18 18.01 -5.31 -21.90
CA ALA A 18 18.09 -6.59 -22.61
C ALA A 18 18.50 -7.73 -21.66
N ALA A 19 19.50 -7.51 -20.80
CA ALA A 19 19.92 -8.48 -19.79
C ALA A 19 18.80 -8.77 -18.76
N LEU A 20 18.10 -7.73 -18.29
CA LEU A 20 16.97 -7.88 -17.37
C LEU A 20 15.80 -8.67 -18.00
N ARG A 21 15.55 -8.48 -19.30
CA ARG A 21 14.55 -9.27 -20.04
C ARG A 21 14.96 -10.74 -20.13
N ALA A 22 16.20 -11.03 -20.52
CA ALA A 22 16.71 -12.40 -20.59
C ALA A 22 16.61 -13.12 -19.24
N LEU A 23 16.94 -12.43 -18.14
CA LEU A 23 16.80 -12.96 -16.78
C LEU A 23 15.34 -13.30 -16.43
N ARG A 24 14.38 -12.45 -16.80
CA ARG A 24 12.95 -12.73 -16.58
C ARG A 24 12.49 -13.97 -17.34
N THR A 25 12.94 -14.14 -18.58
CA THR A 25 12.64 -15.33 -19.38
C THR A 25 13.24 -16.59 -18.76
N GLU A 26 14.50 -16.54 -18.31
CA GLU A 26 15.17 -17.67 -17.64
C GLU A 26 14.47 -18.07 -16.34
N LEU A 27 14.03 -17.10 -15.54
CA LEU A 27 13.29 -17.31 -14.31
C LEU A 27 11.80 -17.66 -14.53
N ALA A 28 11.37 -17.82 -15.79
CA ALA A 28 10.00 -18.12 -16.18
C ALA A 28 8.96 -17.16 -15.55
N VAL A 29 9.31 -15.87 -15.46
CA VAL A 29 8.42 -14.84 -14.93
C VAL A 29 7.21 -14.70 -15.86
N PRO A 30 5.96 -14.79 -15.35
CA PRO A 30 4.78 -14.64 -16.20
C PRO A 30 4.70 -13.25 -16.85
N GLU A 31 4.68 -13.18 -18.17
CA GLU A 31 4.62 -11.88 -18.86
C GLU A 31 3.18 -11.39 -19.04
N GLU A 32 2.36 -12.16 -19.77
CA GLU A 32 1.00 -11.73 -20.13
C GLU A 32 -0.08 -12.42 -19.28
N PHE A 33 -1.22 -11.75 -19.14
CA PHE A 33 -2.42 -12.36 -18.58
C PHE A 33 -3.15 -13.16 -19.66
N PRO A 34 -3.65 -14.37 -19.36
CA PRO A 34 -4.48 -15.11 -20.31
C PRO A 34 -5.71 -14.30 -20.75
N PRO A 35 -6.19 -14.45 -22.01
CA PRO A 35 -7.34 -13.69 -22.51
C PRO A 35 -8.61 -13.81 -21.66
N ALA A 36 -8.86 -14.99 -21.09
CA ALA A 36 -9.99 -15.21 -20.20
C ALA A 36 -9.89 -14.37 -18.91
N VAL A 37 -8.69 -14.19 -18.37
CA VAL A 37 -8.43 -13.37 -17.17
C VAL A 37 -8.65 -11.90 -17.48
N LEU A 38 -8.18 -11.43 -18.64
CA LEU A 38 -8.39 -10.05 -19.08
C LEU A 38 -9.88 -9.73 -19.28
N ALA A 39 -10.61 -10.62 -19.96
CA ALA A 39 -12.04 -10.46 -20.16
C ALA A 39 -12.82 -10.43 -18.84
N GLU A 40 -12.46 -11.31 -17.89
CA GLU A 40 -13.07 -11.32 -16.54
C GLU A 40 -12.74 -10.03 -15.77
N ALA A 41 -11.50 -9.54 -15.84
CA ALA A 41 -11.08 -8.30 -15.18
C ALA A 41 -11.85 -7.08 -15.69
N GLU A 42 -12.04 -6.97 -17.01
CA GLU A 42 -12.83 -5.88 -17.59
C GLU A 42 -14.30 -5.92 -17.16
N ALA A 43 -14.88 -7.12 -17.04
CA ALA A 43 -16.25 -7.29 -16.56
C ALA A 43 -16.36 -6.93 -15.07
N ALA A 44 -15.44 -7.42 -14.24
CA ALA A 44 -15.39 -7.13 -12.81
C ALA A 44 -15.19 -5.64 -12.52
N ALA A 45 -14.35 -4.95 -13.31
CA ALA A 45 -14.11 -3.52 -13.19
C ALA A 45 -15.39 -2.69 -13.42
N LYS A 46 -16.29 -3.14 -14.30
CA LYS A 46 -17.55 -2.45 -14.64
C LYS A 46 -18.67 -2.72 -13.62
N ALA A 47 -18.62 -3.85 -12.92
CA ALA A 47 -19.67 -4.29 -12.01
C ALA A 47 -19.10 -4.91 -10.72
N PRO A 48 -18.39 -4.13 -9.88
CA PRO A 48 -17.89 -4.62 -8.61
C PRO A 48 -19.03 -4.93 -7.64
N ARG A 49 -18.77 -5.86 -6.72
CA ARG A 49 -19.66 -6.11 -5.59
C ARG A 49 -19.53 -4.98 -4.58
N LEU A 50 -20.50 -4.07 -4.57
CA LEU A 50 -20.47 -2.91 -3.68
C LEU A 50 -20.93 -3.26 -2.26
N PRO A 51 -20.25 -2.77 -1.21
CA PRO A 51 -20.70 -2.92 0.17
C PRO A 51 -21.87 -1.97 0.48
N ALA A 52 -22.70 -2.36 1.43
CA ALA A 52 -23.87 -1.58 1.84
C ALA A 52 -23.52 -0.35 2.70
N HIS A 53 -22.39 -0.37 3.40
CA HIS A 53 -21.97 0.73 4.27
C HIS A 53 -21.26 1.82 3.45
N ASP A 54 -21.79 3.04 3.49
CA ASP A 54 -21.16 4.22 2.91
C ASP A 54 -20.35 4.96 3.99
N ALA A 55 -19.06 5.15 3.71
CA ALA A 55 -18.12 5.92 4.51
C ALA A 55 -17.38 6.97 3.66
N THR A 56 -17.96 7.36 2.53
CA THR A 56 -17.34 8.30 1.57
C THR A 56 -17.23 9.73 2.09
N ASP A 57 -17.86 10.05 3.21
CA ASP A 57 -17.74 11.33 3.92
C ASP A 57 -16.42 11.45 4.70
N LEU A 58 -15.79 10.31 5.05
CA LEU A 58 -14.51 10.31 5.76
C LEU A 58 -13.38 10.89 4.88
N PRO A 59 -12.62 11.90 5.37
CA PRO A 59 -11.52 12.53 4.62
C PRO A 59 -10.28 11.66 4.45
N PHE A 60 -10.37 10.57 3.69
CA PHE A 60 -9.21 9.73 3.41
C PHE A 60 -8.17 10.47 2.55
N PHE A 61 -6.90 10.19 2.79
CA PHE A 61 -5.80 10.50 1.91
C PHE A 61 -4.89 9.28 1.75
N THR A 62 -4.16 9.20 0.65
CA THR A 62 -3.08 8.22 0.47
C THR A 62 -1.73 8.91 0.55
N VAL A 63 -0.66 8.15 0.85
CA VAL A 63 0.73 8.64 0.83
C VAL A 63 1.58 7.63 0.09
N ASP A 64 1.96 7.99 -1.14
CA ASP A 64 2.58 7.07 -2.08
C ASP A 64 3.62 7.79 -2.95
N PRO A 65 4.54 7.07 -3.61
CA PRO A 65 5.39 7.65 -4.63
C PRO A 65 4.57 8.40 -5.72
N PRO A 66 5.08 9.53 -6.27
CA PRO A 66 4.35 10.33 -7.24
C PRO A 66 3.86 9.55 -8.46
N THR A 67 4.60 8.53 -8.90
CA THR A 67 4.30 7.71 -10.07
C THR A 67 3.36 6.53 -9.80
N SER A 68 3.05 6.21 -8.54
CA SER A 68 2.18 5.07 -8.19
C SER A 68 0.75 5.28 -8.66
N THR A 69 0.15 4.24 -9.22
CA THR A 69 -1.25 4.19 -9.67
C THR A 69 -2.04 3.09 -8.96
N ASP A 70 -1.34 2.11 -8.39
CA ASP A 70 -1.82 1.01 -7.55
C ASP A 70 -1.87 1.41 -6.08
N LEU A 71 -2.86 2.24 -5.71
CA LEU A 71 -3.01 2.76 -4.36
C LEU A 71 -3.88 1.80 -3.53
N ASP A 72 -3.23 0.91 -2.79
CA ASP A 72 -3.92 -0.16 -2.06
C ASP A 72 -4.51 0.29 -0.71
N GLN A 73 -4.06 1.43 -0.18
CA GLN A 73 -4.37 1.86 1.18
C GLN A 73 -4.59 3.37 1.29
N ALA A 74 -5.55 3.77 2.11
CA ALA A 74 -5.84 5.15 2.43
C ALA A 74 -6.09 5.31 3.94
N VAL A 75 -5.72 6.46 4.50
CA VAL A 75 -5.81 6.71 5.94
C VAL A 75 -6.56 8.00 6.23
N HIS A 76 -7.27 8.01 7.36
CA HIS A 76 -7.78 9.21 7.99
C HIS A 76 -7.53 9.13 9.49
N LEU A 77 -6.82 10.12 10.03
CA LEU A 77 -6.40 10.18 11.43
C LEU A 77 -7.17 11.30 12.14
N ALA A 78 -7.66 11.02 13.35
CA ALA A 78 -8.36 12.00 14.16
C ALA A 78 -8.02 11.83 15.64
N ARG A 79 -8.11 12.90 16.43
CA ARG A 79 -8.17 12.80 17.90
C ARG A 79 -9.55 12.32 18.33
N ARG A 80 -9.62 11.63 19.46
CA ARG A 80 -10.89 11.25 20.07
C ARG A 80 -11.27 12.22 21.19
N ALA A 81 -12.57 12.43 21.38
CA ALA A 81 -13.09 13.33 22.41
C ALA A 81 -12.78 12.88 23.85
N ASP A 82 -12.63 11.56 24.05
CA ASP A 82 -12.28 10.93 25.33
C ASP A 82 -10.76 10.77 25.52
N GLY A 83 -9.94 11.35 24.63
CA GLY A 83 -8.50 11.25 24.63
C GLY A 83 -7.96 10.15 23.70
N GLY A 84 -6.69 10.26 23.32
CA GLY A 84 -6.06 9.38 22.34
C GLY A 84 -6.49 9.66 20.90
N TYR A 85 -6.45 8.63 20.06
CA TYR A 85 -6.54 8.76 18.61
C TYR A 85 -7.47 7.73 17.97
N ARG A 86 -8.00 8.06 16.80
CA ARG A 86 -8.75 7.15 15.94
C ARG A 86 -8.09 7.09 14.58
N VAL A 87 -7.73 5.88 14.17
CA VAL A 87 -7.20 5.56 12.86
C VAL A 87 -8.32 4.90 12.05
N HIS A 88 -8.76 5.57 11.00
CA HIS A 88 -9.49 4.90 9.92
C HIS A 88 -8.48 4.50 8.86
N TYR A 89 -8.47 3.23 8.49
CA TYR A 89 -7.55 2.68 7.51
C TYR A 89 -8.33 1.84 6.51
N ALA A 90 -8.40 2.33 5.27
CA ALA A 90 -9.10 1.67 4.19
C ALA A 90 -8.10 0.88 3.35
N ILE A 91 -8.36 -0.42 3.16
CA ILE A 91 -7.60 -1.29 2.25
C ILE A 91 -8.50 -1.58 1.05
N ALA A 92 -7.99 -1.47 -0.17
CA ALA A 92 -8.74 -1.82 -1.39
C ALA A 92 -9.36 -3.22 -1.26
N ASP A 93 -10.69 -3.34 -1.47
CA ASP A 93 -11.38 -4.62 -1.36
C ASP A 93 -11.25 -5.39 -2.68
N VAL A 94 -10.11 -6.04 -2.91
CA VAL A 94 -9.89 -6.89 -4.10
C VAL A 94 -10.95 -7.97 -4.21
N ALA A 95 -11.48 -8.45 -3.08
CA ALA A 95 -12.56 -9.43 -3.09
C ALA A 95 -13.85 -8.87 -3.69
N ALA A 96 -14.04 -7.54 -3.79
CA ALA A 96 -15.17 -6.98 -4.53
C ALA A 96 -15.14 -7.29 -6.04
N PHE A 97 -13.94 -7.60 -6.57
CA PHE A 97 -13.69 -7.84 -8.00
C PHE A 97 -13.36 -9.31 -8.31
N VAL A 98 -12.68 -10.00 -7.40
CA VAL A 98 -12.21 -11.37 -7.59
C VAL A 98 -13.09 -12.35 -6.80
N ALA A 99 -13.66 -13.34 -7.50
CA ALA A 99 -14.49 -14.38 -6.89
C ALA A 99 -13.68 -15.68 -6.70
N PRO A 100 -13.80 -16.39 -5.56
CA PRO A 100 -13.13 -17.67 -5.38
C PRO A 100 -13.45 -18.66 -6.50
N GLY A 101 -12.42 -19.33 -7.03
CA GLY A 101 -12.53 -20.29 -8.13
C GLY A 101 -12.66 -19.67 -9.53
N SER A 102 -12.60 -18.34 -9.67
CA SER A 102 -12.63 -17.67 -10.97
C SER A 102 -11.28 -17.72 -11.71
N ALA A 103 -11.24 -17.25 -12.96
CA ALA A 103 -9.97 -17.22 -13.71
C ALA A 103 -9.00 -16.20 -13.09
N LEU A 104 -9.53 -15.08 -12.57
CA LEU A 104 -8.73 -14.10 -11.81
C LEU A 104 -8.13 -14.71 -10.54
N ASP A 105 -8.93 -15.47 -9.79
CA ASP A 105 -8.48 -16.13 -8.55
C ASP A 105 -7.37 -17.15 -8.83
N ALA A 106 -7.56 -18.02 -9.83
CA ALA A 106 -6.56 -19.01 -10.24
C ALA A 106 -5.25 -18.35 -10.70
N GLU A 107 -5.35 -17.27 -11.48
CA GLU A 107 -4.17 -16.54 -11.96
C GLU A 107 -3.45 -15.80 -10.83
N ALA A 108 -4.18 -15.20 -9.89
CA ALA A 108 -3.60 -14.57 -8.71
C ALA A 108 -2.83 -15.59 -7.85
N HIS A 109 -3.37 -16.80 -7.66
CA HIS A 109 -2.66 -17.89 -6.98
C HIS A 109 -1.41 -18.34 -7.72
N ARG A 110 -1.43 -18.36 -9.06
CA ARG A 110 -0.26 -18.69 -9.89
C ARG A 110 0.84 -17.63 -9.79
N ARG A 111 0.47 -16.35 -9.75
CA ARG A 111 1.41 -15.21 -9.67
C ARG A 111 1.92 -14.93 -8.26
N VAL A 112 1.09 -15.17 -7.24
CA VAL A 112 1.33 -14.96 -5.79
C VAL A 112 1.50 -13.50 -5.38
N LEU A 113 2.32 -12.73 -6.10
CA LEU A 113 2.68 -11.35 -5.76
C LEU A 113 3.01 -10.53 -7.02
N THR A 114 2.96 -9.21 -6.90
CA THR A 114 3.54 -8.31 -7.91
C THR A 114 5.07 -8.37 -7.81
N LEU A 115 5.74 -8.71 -8.91
CA LEU A 115 7.19 -8.71 -9.00
C LEU A 115 7.66 -7.34 -9.48
N TYR A 116 8.42 -6.63 -8.64
CA TYR A 116 9.04 -5.36 -8.99
C TYR A 116 10.46 -5.59 -9.49
N PHE A 117 10.74 -5.07 -10.68
CA PHE A 117 12.04 -5.10 -11.32
C PHE A 117 12.57 -3.66 -11.46
N PRO A 118 13.89 -3.49 -11.66
CA PRO A 118 14.44 -2.15 -11.86
C PRO A 118 13.80 -1.42 -13.06
N ASP A 119 13.47 -2.15 -14.11
CA ASP A 119 12.99 -1.62 -15.38
C ASP A 119 11.46 -1.72 -15.57
N GLY A 120 10.71 -2.20 -14.56
CA GLY A 120 9.26 -2.35 -14.63
C GLY A 120 8.67 -3.24 -13.53
N LYS A 121 7.42 -3.65 -13.69
CA LYS A 121 6.75 -4.57 -12.77
C LYS A 121 5.94 -5.61 -13.53
N VAL A 122 5.79 -6.79 -12.93
CA VAL A 122 4.85 -7.82 -13.37
C VAL A 122 3.75 -7.89 -12.30
N PRO A 123 2.55 -7.34 -12.59
CA PRO A 123 1.53 -7.17 -11.57
C PRO A 123 0.83 -8.49 -11.23
N LEU A 124 0.36 -8.58 -9.98
CA LEU A 124 -0.47 -9.67 -9.49
C LEU A 124 -1.84 -9.71 -10.19
N HIS A 125 -2.44 -8.55 -10.43
CA HIS A 125 -3.74 -8.40 -11.07
C HIS A 125 -3.62 -7.56 -12.35
N PRO A 126 -4.55 -7.70 -13.32
CA PRO A 126 -4.59 -6.83 -14.50
C PRO A 126 -4.74 -5.36 -14.11
N ALA A 127 -4.09 -4.46 -14.86
CA ALA A 127 -4.02 -3.03 -14.55
C ALA A 127 -5.40 -2.36 -14.46
N VAL A 128 -6.39 -2.82 -15.24
CA VAL A 128 -7.79 -2.33 -15.17
C VAL A 128 -8.39 -2.47 -13.76
N LEU A 129 -7.92 -3.43 -12.97
CA LEU A 129 -8.26 -3.59 -11.56
C LEU A 129 -7.26 -2.86 -10.66
N SER A 130 -5.98 -3.27 -10.66
CA SER A 130 -5.00 -2.83 -9.66
C SER A 130 -4.65 -1.34 -9.75
N GLU A 131 -4.63 -0.77 -10.95
CA GLU A 131 -4.28 0.64 -11.19
C GLU A 131 -5.52 1.49 -11.48
N GLY A 132 -6.71 0.89 -11.43
CA GLY A 132 -7.98 1.49 -11.80
C GLY A 132 -9.07 1.19 -10.80
N ALA A 133 -9.91 0.20 -11.10
CA ALA A 133 -11.18 0.00 -10.40
C ALA A 133 -11.03 -0.34 -8.91
N ALA A 134 -9.95 -0.99 -8.49
CA ALA A 134 -9.67 -1.29 -7.08
C ALA A 134 -8.79 -0.23 -6.40
N SER A 135 -8.01 0.53 -7.17
CA SER A 135 -7.10 1.55 -6.66
C SER A 135 -7.87 2.69 -5.98
N LEU A 136 -7.41 3.10 -4.80
CA LEU A 136 -7.99 4.18 -3.99
C LEU A 136 -7.57 5.58 -4.50
N LEU A 137 -7.67 5.77 -5.81
CA LEU A 137 -7.43 7.04 -6.48
C LEU A 137 -8.34 8.16 -5.95
N PRO A 138 -7.88 9.42 -5.95
CA PRO A 138 -8.66 10.53 -5.44
C PRO A 138 -9.98 10.76 -6.20
N GLY A 139 -11.03 11.16 -5.47
CA GLY A 139 -12.29 11.66 -6.02
C GLY A 139 -13.36 10.60 -6.29
N GLU A 140 -12.97 9.34 -6.51
CA GLU A 140 -13.91 8.28 -6.85
C GLU A 140 -14.25 7.38 -5.65
N PRO A 141 -15.54 7.02 -5.45
CA PRO A 141 -15.90 5.98 -4.51
C PRO A 141 -15.31 4.62 -4.90
N ARG A 142 -14.74 3.92 -3.91
CA ARG A 142 -14.11 2.60 -4.07
C ARG A 142 -14.55 1.65 -2.95
N PRO A 143 -14.78 0.37 -3.25
CA PRO A 143 -15.01 -0.63 -2.22
C PRO A 143 -13.71 -0.89 -1.45
N ALA A 144 -13.79 -0.85 -0.12
CA ALA A 144 -12.66 -1.06 0.76
C ALA A 144 -13.04 -1.92 1.97
N VAL A 145 -12.05 -2.62 2.51
CA VAL A 145 -12.08 -3.14 3.87
C VAL A 145 -11.65 -2.01 4.79
N LEU A 146 -12.63 -1.42 5.48
CA LEU A 146 -12.46 -0.29 6.37
C LEU A 146 -12.18 -0.78 7.80
N TRP A 147 -11.00 -0.43 8.30
CA TRP A 147 -10.59 -0.61 9.68
C TRP A 147 -10.82 0.67 10.47
N ARG A 148 -11.39 0.54 11.67
CA ARG A 148 -11.40 1.60 12.68
C ARG A 148 -10.63 1.10 13.89
N ILE A 149 -9.50 1.72 14.17
CA ILE A 149 -8.62 1.37 15.28
C ILE A 149 -8.53 2.56 16.23
N ASP A 150 -8.99 2.35 17.45
CA ASP A 150 -8.89 3.34 18.50
C ASP A 150 -7.62 3.11 19.32
N LEU A 151 -6.90 4.19 19.59
CA LEU A 151 -5.67 4.23 20.37
C LEU A 151 -5.88 5.05 21.66
N ASP A 152 -5.15 4.72 22.72
CA ASP A 152 -4.99 5.58 23.90
C ASP A 152 -4.00 6.74 23.62
N ALA A 153 -3.74 7.58 24.63
CA ALA A 153 -2.86 8.74 24.51
C ALA A 153 -1.39 8.34 24.23
N GLU A 154 -1.00 7.14 24.64
CA GLU A 154 0.32 6.57 24.42
C GLU A 154 0.41 5.82 23.08
N GLY A 155 -0.66 5.80 22.29
CA GLY A 155 -0.71 5.17 20.98
C GLY A 155 -0.91 3.65 21.03
N ARG A 156 -1.24 3.06 22.18
CA ARG A 156 -1.58 1.62 22.30
C ARG A 156 -3.01 1.38 21.87
N ARG A 157 -3.25 0.24 21.23
CA ARG A 157 -4.54 -0.12 20.67
C ARG A 157 -5.53 -0.48 21.78
N VAL A 158 -6.68 0.20 21.80
CA VAL A 158 -7.76 -0.05 22.77
C VAL A 158 -8.99 -0.72 22.17
N ALA A 159 -9.28 -0.47 20.88
CA ALA A 159 -10.38 -1.13 20.18
C ALA A 159 -10.08 -1.30 18.69
N THR A 160 -10.74 -2.27 18.07
CA THR A 160 -10.67 -2.51 16.63
C THR A 160 -12.03 -2.94 16.12
N ASP A 161 -12.43 -2.36 15.00
CA ASP A 161 -13.58 -2.77 14.20
C ASP A 161 -13.13 -2.86 12.74
N VAL A 162 -13.66 -3.84 12.01
CA VAL A 162 -13.40 -4.01 10.58
C VAL A 162 -14.69 -4.36 9.86
N ARG A 163 -14.94 -3.69 8.73
CA ARG A 163 -16.12 -3.92 7.89
C ARG A 163 -15.83 -3.55 6.44
N ARG A 164 -16.62 -4.07 5.50
CA ARG A 164 -16.58 -3.57 4.12
C ARG A 164 -17.35 -2.26 4.02
N ALA A 165 -16.81 -1.28 3.28
CA ALA A 165 -17.39 0.04 3.11
C ALA A 165 -17.06 0.64 1.73
N LEU A 166 -17.90 1.54 1.25
CA LEU A 166 -17.53 2.48 0.19
C LEU A 166 -16.76 3.64 0.82
N VAL A 167 -15.57 3.93 0.29
CA VAL A 167 -14.72 5.03 0.73
C VAL A 167 -14.37 5.93 -0.45
N ARG A 168 -13.93 7.15 -0.17
CA ARG A 168 -13.47 8.08 -1.21
C ARG A 168 -12.22 8.79 -0.71
N SER A 169 -11.09 8.53 -1.37
CA SER A 169 -9.86 9.29 -1.12
C SER A 169 -10.05 10.72 -1.63
N ARG A 170 -9.62 11.72 -0.86
CA ARG A 170 -9.67 13.14 -1.24
C ARG A 170 -8.40 13.57 -1.96
N ALA A 171 -7.27 12.96 -1.61
CA ALA A 171 -5.97 13.34 -2.12
C ALA A 171 -5.00 12.16 -2.15
N LYS A 172 -4.15 12.16 -3.18
CA LYS A 172 -2.93 11.38 -3.21
C LYS A 172 -1.78 12.32 -2.85
N LEU A 173 -1.12 12.06 -1.73
CA LEU A 173 0.01 12.84 -1.26
C LEU A 173 1.32 12.08 -1.55
N ASP A 174 2.42 12.81 -1.69
CA ASP A 174 3.76 12.23 -1.76
C ASP A 174 4.50 12.40 -0.43
N TYR A 175 5.40 11.46 -0.10
CA TYR A 175 6.14 11.45 1.16
C TYR A 175 6.92 12.74 1.42
N ALA A 176 7.52 13.33 0.37
CA ALA A 176 8.29 14.56 0.50
C ALA A 176 7.39 15.77 0.75
N GLY A 177 6.24 15.84 0.10
CA GLY A 177 5.18 16.81 0.35
C GLY A 177 4.65 16.75 1.78
N VAL A 178 4.28 15.55 2.23
CA VAL A 178 3.82 15.31 3.61
C VAL A 178 4.87 15.75 4.62
N GLN A 179 6.13 15.34 4.43
CA GLN A 179 7.23 15.71 5.32
C GLN A 179 7.37 17.24 5.42
N ARG A 180 7.39 17.96 4.28
CA ARG A 180 7.48 19.43 4.25
C ARG A 180 6.30 20.11 4.95
N GLN A 181 5.07 19.64 4.71
CA GLN A 181 3.87 20.23 5.34
C GLN A 181 3.91 20.07 6.86
N ILE A 182 4.33 18.90 7.35
CA ILE A 182 4.45 18.65 8.79
C ILE A 182 5.59 19.48 9.39
N ASP A 183 6.77 19.54 8.74
CA ASP A 183 7.92 20.31 9.23
C ASP A 183 7.66 21.82 9.29
N SER A 184 6.89 22.34 8.34
CA SER A 184 6.51 23.76 8.29
C SER A 184 5.29 24.11 9.14
N GLY A 185 4.63 23.14 9.78
CA GLY A 185 3.40 23.35 10.55
C GLY A 185 2.20 23.76 9.70
N THR A 186 2.20 23.43 8.40
CA THR A 186 1.12 23.77 7.45
C THR A 186 0.21 22.57 7.12
N ALA A 187 0.56 21.37 7.59
CA ALA A 187 -0.26 20.17 7.43
C ALA A 187 -1.63 20.32 8.12
N GLU A 188 -2.69 19.91 7.43
CA GLU A 188 -4.00 19.71 8.05
C GLU A 188 -3.92 18.65 9.16
N GLU A 189 -4.82 18.73 10.15
CA GLU A 189 -4.76 17.88 11.35
C GLU A 189 -4.58 16.38 11.04
N PRO A 190 -5.34 15.75 10.11
CA PRO A 190 -5.16 14.33 9.83
C PRO A 190 -3.76 13.97 9.30
N VAL A 191 -3.12 14.88 8.56
CA VAL A 191 -1.75 14.68 8.04
C VAL A 191 -0.72 14.96 9.14
N ALA A 192 -0.93 16.00 9.95
CA ALA A 192 -0.06 16.32 11.10
C ALA A 192 -0.03 15.18 12.13
N LEU A 193 -1.18 14.53 12.36
CA LEU A 193 -1.31 13.39 13.27
C LEU A 193 -0.49 12.17 12.85
N LEU A 194 -0.07 12.07 11.57
CA LEU A 194 0.82 11.01 11.12
C LEU A 194 2.12 11.00 11.92
N ARG A 195 2.71 12.18 12.19
CA ARG A 195 3.92 12.31 13.02
C ARG A 195 3.68 11.94 14.47
N GLU A 196 2.60 12.44 15.07
CA GLU A 196 2.29 12.16 16.48
C GLU A 196 2.08 10.68 16.72
N ILE A 197 1.15 10.07 15.96
CA ILE A 197 0.84 8.65 16.09
C ILE A 197 2.06 7.81 15.70
N GLY A 198 2.72 8.14 14.59
CA GLY A 198 3.92 7.45 14.12
C GLY A 198 5.01 7.33 15.20
N ARG A 199 5.35 8.44 15.87
CA ARG A 199 6.35 8.44 16.95
C ARG A 199 5.95 7.62 18.16
N LEU A 200 4.67 7.68 18.56
CA LEU A 200 4.16 6.83 19.65
C LEU A 200 4.29 5.35 19.29
N ARG A 201 4.00 4.98 18.04
CA ARG A 201 4.09 3.61 17.54
C ARG A 201 5.54 3.13 17.38
N GLU A 202 6.46 3.99 16.96
CA GLU A 202 7.91 3.74 16.95
C GLU A 202 8.42 3.46 18.37
N ASN A 203 8.02 4.24 19.37
CA ASN A 203 8.38 3.98 20.76
C ASN A 203 7.84 2.63 21.25
N ILE A 204 6.58 2.29 20.93
CA ILE A 204 6.01 0.98 21.24
C ILE A 204 6.77 -0.14 20.52
N GLU A 205 7.28 0.10 19.30
CA GLU A 205 8.15 -0.84 18.61
C GLU A 205 9.45 -1.10 19.37
N ILE A 206 10.10 -0.06 19.85
CA ILE A 206 11.30 -0.17 20.67
C ILE A 206 10.99 -0.93 21.98
N GLU A 207 9.88 -0.63 22.65
CA GLU A 207 9.44 -1.31 23.87
C GLU A 207 9.28 -2.83 23.68
N ARG A 208 8.77 -3.27 22.52
CA ARG A 208 8.65 -4.72 22.20
C ARG A 208 9.95 -5.36 21.70
N GLY A 209 11.05 -4.61 21.62
CA GLY A 209 12.31 -5.09 21.05
C GLY A 209 12.30 -5.22 19.53
N GLY A 210 11.44 -4.46 18.85
CA GLY A 210 11.40 -4.39 17.39
C GLY A 210 12.67 -3.75 16.83
N ILE A 211 13.08 -4.23 15.66
CA ILE A 211 14.28 -3.75 14.97
C ILE A 211 13.86 -3.16 13.63
N SER A 212 14.03 -1.85 13.50
CA SER A 212 13.91 -1.11 12.24
C SER A 212 15.30 -0.75 11.73
N LEU A 213 15.57 -1.08 10.46
CA LEU A 213 16.84 -0.79 9.80
C LEU A 213 16.60 0.28 8.74
N ASP A 214 17.10 1.49 8.99
CA ASP A 214 17.04 2.62 8.05
C ASP A 214 18.08 2.45 6.94
N VAL A 215 17.88 1.44 6.10
CA VAL A 215 18.76 1.16 4.96
C VAL A 215 18.38 2.12 3.82
N PRO A 216 19.34 2.90 3.27
CA PRO A 216 19.07 3.75 2.12
C PRO A 216 18.57 2.92 0.92
N GLU A 217 17.57 3.47 0.23
CA GLU A 217 17.14 2.93 -1.07
C GLU A 217 18.21 3.16 -2.11
N GLN A 218 18.23 2.30 -3.14
CA GLN A 218 19.21 2.35 -4.22
C GLN A 218 18.50 2.57 -5.55
N GLU A 219 18.97 3.53 -6.33
CA GLU A 219 18.47 3.81 -7.67
C GLU A 219 19.61 3.68 -8.67
N ILE A 220 19.36 2.99 -9.78
CA ILE A 220 20.26 2.89 -10.92
C ILE A 220 19.88 3.99 -11.91
N VAL A 221 20.77 4.96 -12.11
CA VAL A 221 20.55 6.07 -13.03
C VAL A 221 21.39 5.89 -14.27
N GLU A 222 20.78 5.91 -15.45
CA GLU A 222 21.50 5.90 -16.72
C GLU A 222 22.20 7.26 -16.95
N ARG A 223 23.46 7.18 -17.39
CA ARG A 223 24.32 8.30 -17.77
C ARG A 223 24.85 8.04 -19.17
N ASP A 224 25.40 9.08 -19.82
CA ASP A 224 25.89 9.04 -21.20
C ASP A 224 26.81 7.84 -21.54
N HIS A 225 27.53 7.29 -20.55
CA HIS A 225 28.47 6.18 -20.73
C HIS A 225 28.33 5.05 -19.71
N GLY A 226 27.21 4.92 -19.01
CA GLY A 226 27.03 3.85 -18.02
C GLY A 226 25.89 4.06 -17.04
N TYR A 227 26.01 3.45 -15.86
CA TYR A 227 25.01 3.50 -14.80
C TYR A 227 25.63 3.90 -13.46
N ASP A 228 24.99 4.82 -12.76
CA ASP A 228 25.35 5.22 -11.40
C ASP A 228 24.39 4.58 -10.38
N LEU A 229 24.91 4.29 -9.18
CA LEU A 229 24.07 3.99 -8.01
C LEU A 229 23.88 5.26 -7.19
N VAL A 230 22.63 5.71 -7.09
CA VAL A 230 22.20 6.82 -6.24
C VAL A 230 21.53 6.24 -4.99
N TYR A 231 21.77 6.86 -3.84
CA TYR A 231 21.22 6.42 -2.57
C TYR A 231 20.26 7.48 -2.02
N ARG A 232 19.09 7.04 -1.57
CA ARG A 232 18.08 7.89 -0.95
C ARG A 232 17.83 7.43 0.48
N ALA A 233 18.03 8.34 1.44
CA ALA A 233 17.59 8.10 2.80
C ALA A 233 16.04 8.17 2.87
N PRO A 234 15.37 7.18 3.49
CA PRO A 234 13.94 7.26 3.76
C PRO A 234 13.61 8.52 4.59
N LEU A 235 12.46 9.13 4.31
CA LEU A 235 11.95 10.24 5.11
C LEU A 235 11.27 9.70 6.38
N PRO A 236 11.27 10.44 7.50
CA PRO A 236 10.52 10.04 8.70
C PRO A 236 9.03 9.77 8.44
N SER A 237 8.41 10.51 7.52
CA SER A 237 7.03 10.29 7.09
C SER A 237 6.76 8.88 6.54
N GLU A 238 7.76 8.22 5.95
CA GLU A 238 7.66 6.84 5.47
C GLU A 238 7.56 5.86 6.64
N SER A 239 8.40 6.02 7.66
CA SER A 239 8.34 5.21 8.89
C SER A 239 7.01 5.40 9.63
N TRP A 240 6.54 6.64 9.76
CA TRP A 240 5.26 6.93 10.41
C TRP A 240 4.09 6.27 9.69
N ASN A 241 4.05 6.33 8.36
CA ASN A 241 3.02 5.64 7.56
C ASN A 241 3.14 4.10 7.67
N ALA A 242 4.36 3.58 7.68
CA ALA A 242 4.62 2.15 7.88
C ALA A 242 4.09 1.68 9.25
N GLN A 243 4.23 2.47 10.31
CA GLN A 243 3.71 2.14 11.64
C GLN A 243 2.17 2.07 11.68
N ILE A 244 1.44 2.88 10.89
CA ILE A 244 -0.02 2.75 10.77
C ILE A 244 -0.40 1.44 10.09
N SER A 245 0.35 1.08 9.04
CA SER A 245 0.16 -0.19 8.32
C SER A 245 0.46 -1.39 9.23
N LEU A 246 1.55 -1.31 10.02
CA LEU A 246 1.94 -2.34 10.99
C LEU A 246 0.89 -2.48 12.11
N LEU A 247 0.37 -1.37 12.64
CA LEU A 247 -0.73 -1.37 13.61
C LEU A 247 -1.94 -2.15 13.08
N THR A 248 -2.33 -1.89 11.83
CA THR A 248 -3.46 -2.57 11.17
C THR A 248 -3.17 -4.05 10.97
N GLY A 249 -1.95 -4.40 10.52
CA GLY A 249 -1.52 -5.80 10.37
C GLY A 249 -1.53 -6.58 11.68
N MET A 250 -1.09 -5.97 12.78
CA MET A 250 -1.17 -6.57 14.12
C MET A 250 -2.62 -6.78 14.56
N ALA A 251 -3.51 -5.81 14.28
CA ALA A 251 -4.94 -5.96 14.56
C ALA A 251 -5.59 -7.09 13.75
N ALA A 252 -5.21 -7.25 12.48
CA ALA A 252 -5.66 -8.37 11.66
C ALA A 252 -5.17 -9.72 12.19
N ALA A 253 -3.89 -9.81 12.58
CA ALA A 253 -3.32 -11.03 13.15
C ALA A 253 -4.03 -11.46 14.44
N ASP A 254 -4.36 -10.52 15.31
CA ASP A 254 -5.08 -10.81 16.56
C ASP A 254 -6.51 -11.32 16.28
N LEU A 255 -7.23 -10.72 15.33
CA LEU A 255 -8.55 -11.17 14.92
C LEU A 255 -8.51 -12.59 14.32
N MET A 256 -7.55 -12.86 13.43
CA MET A 256 -7.37 -14.19 12.83
C MET A 256 -7.04 -15.26 13.87
N THR A 257 -6.16 -14.92 14.82
CA THR A 257 -5.77 -15.81 15.91
C THR A 257 -6.95 -16.11 16.81
N ALA A 258 -7.73 -15.09 17.20
CA ALA A 258 -8.92 -15.26 18.02
C ALA A 258 -10.02 -16.08 17.32
N ALA A 259 -10.18 -15.91 16.00
CA ALA A 259 -11.12 -16.68 15.21
C ALA A 259 -10.66 -18.13 14.93
N GLY A 260 -9.38 -18.44 15.13
CA GLY A 260 -8.78 -19.73 14.80
C GLY A 260 -8.71 -20.00 13.29
N THR A 261 -8.78 -18.95 12.45
CA THR A 261 -8.73 -19.06 10.98
C THR A 261 -8.03 -17.83 10.40
N GLY A 262 -7.03 -18.05 9.54
CA GLY A 262 -6.31 -16.99 8.84
C GLY A 262 -4.91 -17.43 8.42
N ILE A 263 -4.19 -16.52 7.76
CA ILE A 263 -2.80 -16.73 7.35
C ILE A 263 -1.94 -15.73 8.14
N LEU A 264 -1.05 -16.23 8.98
CA LEU A 264 -0.15 -15.41 9.79
C LEU A 264 1.22 -15.32 9.11
N ARG A 265 1.84 -14.14 9.19
CA ARG A 265 3.24 -13.93 8.82
C ARG A 265 4.07 -13.91 10.10
N THR A 266 4.88 -14.95 10.31
CA THR A 266 5.72 -15.17 11.48
C THR A 266 7.18 -14.91 11.19
#